data_AF-A0A948C6G2-F1
#
_entry.id   AF-A0A948C6G2-F1
#
_cell.length_a   1.000
_cell.length_b   1.000
_cell.length_c   1.000
_cell.angle_alpha   90.00
_cell.angle_beta   90.00
_cell.angle_gamma   90.00
#
_symmetry.space_group_name_H-M   'P 1'
#
loop_
_entity.id
_entity.type
_entity.pdbx_description
1 polymer ?
#
loop_
_entity_poly.entity_id
_entity_poly.type
_entity_poly.pdbx_seq_one_letter_code
_entity_poly.pdbx_strand_id
1 'polypeptide(L)'
;GAIPLGKNITYRPGYKMVKITTDPKVYAVDQGGILRWVTTQEIAETLYGLSWKNQIDDVPDAFFTNYTIGTPITSSAAYDPQDTMTLTPNISIDKQFDETQATITISSVSNGFVPPSITIQKGETIVWTNRDIDTHNVTGSDFSSGTLQPNQSYSREFTSTGSYDYNCSIEPSMKGTINVVD
;
A
#
# COMPACT_ATOMS: atom_id res chain seq x y z
N GLY A 1 1.70 13.91 -14.66
CA GLY A 1 1.56 13.70 -13.20
C GLY A 1 2.77 12.92 -12.74
N ALA A 2 3.38 13.33 -11.63
CA ALA A 2 4.52 12.62 -11.06
C ALA A 2 4.05 11.23 -10.64
N ILE A 3 4.66 10.18 -11.21
CA ILE A 3 4.58 8.84 -10.63
C ILE A 3 5.18 9.00 -9.23
N PRO A 4 4.45 8.70 -8.14
CA PRO A 4 5.06 8.68 -6.82
C PRO A 4 6.20 7.66 -6.89
N LEU A 5 7.44 8.15 -6.83
CA LEU A 5 8.61 7.29 -6.70
C LEU A 5 8.38 6.49 -5.42
N GLY A 6 8.21 5.17 -5.54
CA GLY A 6 7.88 4.31 -4.42
C GLY A 6 8.84 4.55 -3.26
N LYS A 7 8.31 4.64 -2.04
CA LYS A 7 9.10 4.61 -0.80
C LYS A 7 10.13 3.47 -0.88
N ASN A 8 11.35 3.72 -0.42
CA ASN A 8 12.47 2.79 -0.55
C ASN A 8 12.13 1.39 0.01
N ILE A 9 12.62 0.34 -0.67
CA ILE A 9 12.42 -1.05 -0.26
C ILE A 9 13.15 -1.28 1.07
N THR A 10 12.43 -1.84 2.05
CA THR A 10 12.99 -2.29 3.33
C THR A 10 12.71 -3.78 3.51
N TYR A 11 13.31 -4.38 4.54
CA TYR A 11 12.95 -5.73 4.96
C TYR A 11 11.44 -5.83 5.24
N ARG A 12 10.88 -7.00 4.93
CA ARG A 12 9.47 -7.31 5.21
C ARG A 12 9.23 -7.24 6.73
N PRO A 13 8.23 -6.47 7.19
CA PRO A 13 7.89 -6.41 8.60
C PRO A 13 7.58 -7.80 9.21
N GLY A 14 8.02 -8.03 10.44
CA GLY A 14 7.75 -9.27 11.19
C GLY A 14 8.50 -10.52 10.72
N TYR A 15 9.12 -10.52 9.53
CA TYR A 15 9.73 -11.72 8.96
C TYR A 15 11.10 -12.06 9.56
N LYS A 16 11.99 -11.06 9.63
CA LYS A 16 13.35 -11.20 10.15
C LYS A 16 13.72 -10.00 11.01
N MET A 17 14.72 -10.21 11.84
CA MET A 17 15.39 -9.13 12.55
C MET A 17 16.52 -8.58 11.67
N VAL A 18 16.90 -7.34 11.91
CA VAL A 18 18.03 -6.71 11.23
C VAL A 18 18.99 -6.07 12.23
N LYS A 19 20.23 -5.92 11.82
CA LYS A 19 21.23 -5.11 12.52
C LYS A 19 21.93 -4.18 11.53
N ILE A 20 22.36 -3.02 12.01
CA ILE A 20 23.14 -2.08 11.21
C ILE A 20 24.61 -2.37 11.46
N THR A 21 25.45 -2.33 10.42
CA THR A 21 26.86 -2.72 10.53
C THR A 21 27.63 -1.94 11.60
N THR A 22 27.28 -0.68 11.84
CA THR A 22 27.91 0.17 12.87
C THR A 22 27.17 0.22 14.21
N ASP A 23 25.99 -0.41 14.32
CA ASP A 23 25.17 -0.39 15.53
C ASP A 23 25.11 -1.80 16.15
N PRO A 24 25.53 -1.98 17.42
CA PRO A 24 25.44 -3.29 18.08
C PRO A 24 24.01 -3.76 18.37
N LYS A 25 22.99 -2.91 18.19
CA LYS A 25 21.59 -3.25 18.45
C LYS A 25 21.00 -4.14 17.36
N VAL A 26 20.04 -4.97 17.79
CA VAL A 26 19.21 -5.79 16.91
C VAL A 26 17.79 -5.23 16.91
N TYR A 27 17.21 -5.11 15.72
CA TYR A 27 15.94 -4.47 15.49
C TYR A 27 14.94 -5.47 14.90
N ALA A 28 13.71 -5.45 15.41
CA ALA A 28 12.57 -5.97 14.67
C ALA A 28 12.14 -4.92 13.63
N VAL A 29 11.65 -5.38 12.49
CA VAL A 29 11.13 -4.50 11.43
C VAL A 29 9.60 -4.44 11.56
N ASP A 30 9.08 -3.25 11.77
CA ASP A 30 7.65 -2.94 11.87
C ASP A 30 7.17 -2.23 10.59
N GLN A 31 5.86 -2.12 10.43
CA GLN A 31 5.21 -1.56 9.23
C GLN A 31 5.81 -0.21 8.83
N GLY A 32 6.06 -0.02 7.54
CA GLY A 32 6.59 1.22 6.99
C GLY A 32 8.11 1.33 7.04
N GLY A 33 8.81 0.24 7.39
CA GLY A 33 10.26 0.25 7.56
C GLY A 33 10.69 0.89 8.89
N ILE A 34 9.91 0.68 9.94
CA ILE A 34 10.25 1.17 11.29
C ILE A 34 11.11 0.12 11.98
N LEU A 35 12.31 0.50 12.42
CA LEU A 35 13.19 -0.36 13.21
C LEU A 35 12.94 -0.14 14.70
N ARG A 36 12.52 -1.21 15.38
CA ARG A 36 12.24 -1.20 16.81
C ARG A 36 13.29 -2.04 17.53
N TRP A 37 14.10 -1.38 18.36
CA TRP A 37 15.20 -2.04 19.08
C TRP A 37 14.63 -3.10 20.05
N VAL A 38 15.08 -4.34 19.92
CA VAL A 38 14.77 -5.41 20.86
C VAL A 38 15.79 -5.40 21.98
N THR A 39 15.36 -5.02 23.19
CA THR A 39 16.29 -4.62 24.26
C THR A 39 16.96 -5.77 24.99
N THR A 40 16.41 -6.99 24.92
CA THR A 40 16.97 -8.17 25.60
C THR A 40 16.90 -9.42 24.72
N GLN A 41 17.78 -10.38 25.01
CA GLN A 41 17.78 -11.70 24.37
C GLN A 41 16.48 -12.48 24.66
N GLU A 42 15.93 -12.39 25.88
CA GLU A 42 14.69 -13.06 26.27
C GLU A 42 13.50 -12.60 25.42
N ILE A 43 13.42 -11.31 25.11
CA ILE A 43 12.40 -10.78 24.20
C ILE A 43 12.64 -11.34 22.78
N ALA A 44 13.88 -11.33 22.28
CA ALA A 44 14.18 -11.87 20.95
C ALA A 44 13.81 -13.37 20.82
N GLU A 45 14.10 -14.17 21.85
CA GLU A 45 13.74 -15.59 21.92
C GLU A 45 12.23 -15.80 21.98
N THR A 46 11.50 -14.95 22.68
CA THR A 46 10.03 -15.02 22.74
C THR A 46 9.41 -14.70 21.39
N LEU A 47 9.92 -13.67 20.69
CA LEU A 47 9.35 -13.18 19.44
C LEU A 47 9.72 -14.07 18.24
N TYR A 48 11.00 -14.45 18.11
CA TYR A 48 11.54 -15.13 16.92
C TYR A 48 12.01 -16.57 17.21
N GLY A 49 11.82 -17.06 18.43
CA GLY A 49 12.23 -18.40 18.85
C GLY A 49 13.70 -18.50 19.27
N LEU A 50 14.09 -19.67 19.80
CA LEU A 50 15.43 -19.90 20.33
C LEU A 50 16.55 -19.75 19.27
N SER A 51 16.21 -19.90 17.99
CA SER A 51 17.12 -19.71 16.86
C SER A 51 17.09 -18.29 16.27
N TRP A 52 16.57 -17.29 16.99
CA TRP A 52 16.46 -15.91 16.51
C TRP A 52 17.77 -15.34 15.95
N LYS A 53 18.93 -15.76 16.48
CA LYS A 53 20.26 -15.34 15.99
C LYS A 53 20.51 -15.72 14.53
N ASN A 54 19.85 -16.77 14.03
CA ASN A 54 19.91 -17.19 12.64
C ASN A 54 18.93 -16.42 11.74
N GLN A 55 18.13 -15.52 12.32
CA GLN A 55 17.12 -14.70 11.65
C GLN A 55 17.49 -13.21 11.66
N ILE A 56 18.76 -12.91 11.93
CA ILE A 56 19.31 -11.55 11.86
C ILE A 56 20.06 -11.41 10.55
N ASP A 57 19.61 -10.47 9.71
CA ASP A 57 20.34 -10.08 8.52
C ASP A 57 21.04 -8.72 8.74
N ASP A 58 22.27 -8.58 8.23
CA ASP A 58 23.01 -7.33 8.25
C ASP A 58 22.46 -6.36 7.20
N VAL A 59 22.18 -5.12 7.61
CA VAL A 59 21.80 -4.02 6.72
C VAL A 59 22.97 -3.05 6.66
N PRO A 60 23.58 -2.83 5.48
CA PRO A 60 24.63 -1.84 5.32
C PRO A 60 24.13 -0.43 5.67
N ASP A 61 25.01 0.38 6.27
CA ASP A 61 24.71 1.75 6.72
C ASP A 61 24.08 2.64 5.65
N ALA A 62 24.47 2.46 4.38
CA ALA A 62 23.92 3.21 3.26
C ALA A 62 22.41 3.01 3.06
N PHE A 63 21.87 1.85 3.46
CA PHE A 63 20.44 1.55 3.39
C PHE A 63 19.69 1.90 4.67
N PHE A 64 20.39 2.27 5.75
CA PHE A 64 19.76 2.65 7.01
C PHE A 64 18.87 3.89 6.87
N THR A 65 19.22 4.80 5.96
CA THR A 65 18.44 5.99 5.62
C THR A 65 17.05 5.68 5.07
N ASN A 66 16.79 4.43 4.68
CA ASN A 66 15.47 3.96 4.24
C ASN A 66 14.55 3.55 5.39
N TYR A 67 15.09 3.51 6.61
CA TYR A 67 14.36 3.13 7.82
C TYR A 67 14.16 4.33 8.73
N THR A 68 13.18 4.21 9.62
CA THR A 68 13.01 5.13 10.75
C THR A 68 13.14 4.37 12.05
N ILE A 69 13.70 5.01 13.10
CA ILE A 69 13.79 4.37 14.41
C ILE A 69 12.48 4.59 15.18
N GLY A 70 11.85 3.49 15.59
CA GLY A 70 10.63 3.50 16.40
C GLY A 70 10.87 3.24 17.89
N THR A 71 9.77 3.14 18.64
CA THR A 71 9.80 2.84 20.07
C THR A 71 10.44 1.47 20.34
N PRO A 72 11.43 1.36 21.24
CA PRO A 72 12.04 0.09 21.61
C PRO A 72 11.01 -0.93 22.13
N ILE A 73 11.27 -2.21 21.86
CA ILE A 73 10.50 -3.33 22.38
C ILE A 73 11.14 -3.76 23.71
N THR A 74 10.54 -3.32 24.81
CA THR A 74 10.98 -3.60 26.19
C THR A 74 10.22 -4.74 26.85
N SER A 75 9.22 -5.30 26.17
CA SER A 75 8.41 -6.46 26.59
C SER A 75 7.93 -7.20 25.35
N SER A 76 7.77 -8.52 25.44
CA SER A 76 7.22 -9.35 24.36
C SER A 76 5.77 -9.01 24.00
N ALA A 77 5.02 -8.38 24.92
CA ALA A 77 3.66 -7.92 24.62
C ALA A 77 3.61 -6.65 23.74
N ALA A 78 4.74 -5.97 23.54
CA ALA A 78 4.78 -4.69 22.82
C ALA A 78 4.92 -4.84 21.29
N TYR A 79 5.07 -6.08 20.80
CA TYR A 79 5.25 -6.41 19.40
C TYR A 79 4.96 -7.89 19.17
N ASP A 80 4.22 -8.23 18.11
CA ASP A 80 4.02 -9.60 17.65
C ASP A 80 4.41 -9.71 16.18
N PRO A 81 5.48 -10.44 15.82
CA PRO A 81 5.92 -10.58 14.44
C PRO A 81 4.87 -11.24 13.53
N GLN A 82 4.05 -12.15 14.05
CA GLN A 82 3.01 -12.83 13.27
C GLN A 82 1.86 -11.89 12.95
N ASP A 83 1.41 -11.10 13.92
CA ASP A 83 0.42 -10.06 13.69
C ASP A 83 0.96 -9.04 12.69
N THR A 84 2.21 -8.58 12.86
CA THR A 84 2.85 -7.66 11.91
C THR A 84 2.90 -8.23 10.49
N MET A 85 3.27 -9.50 10.31
CA MET A 85 3.27 -10.16 8.99
C MET A 85 1.86 -10.29 8.39
N THR A 86 0.86 -10.53 9.24
CA THR A 86 -0.55 -10.65 8.84
C THR A 86 -1.12 -9.30 8.42
N LEU A 87 -0.76 -8.23 9.15
CA LEU A 87 -1.14 -6.86 8.86
C LEU A 87 -0.36 -6.23 7.70
N THR A 88 0.72 -6.86 7.21
CA THR A 88 1.53 -6.37 6.08
C THR A 88 1.70 -7.43 4.99
N PRO A 89 0.60 -7.87 4.34
CA PRO A 89 0.65 -8.97 3.39
C PRO A 89 1.38 -8.60 2.08
N ASN A 90 1.44 -7.32 1.74
CA ASN A 90 2.03 -6.82 0.50
C ASN A 90 2.83 -5.51 0.75
N ILE A 91 3.61 -5.10 -0.25
CA ILE A 91 4.47 -3.89 -0.17
C ILE A 91 3.66 -2.61 0.00
N SER A 92 2.43 -2.57 -0.49
CA SER A 92 1.60 -1.39 -0.45
C SER A 92 1.04 -1.10 0.93
N ILE A 93 0.52 -2.14 1.61
CA ILE A 93 0.13 -2.04 3.02
C ILE A 93 1.36 -1.74 3.89
N ASP A 94 2.49 -2.42 3.68
CA ASP A 94 3.73 -2.13 4.43
C ASP A 94 4.10 -0.64 4.30
N LYS A 95 4.21 -0.15 3.07
CA LYS A 95 4.65 1.22 2.83
C LYS A 95 3.60 2.27 3.11
N GLN A 96 2.40 1.90 3.53
CA GLN A 96 1.27 2.83 3.62
C GLN A 96 1.22 3.67 2.34
N PHE A 97 1.44 3.02 1.18
CA PHE A 97 0.91 3.58 -0.05
C PHE A 97 -0.59 3.59 0.18
N ASP A 98 -1.24 4.69 -0.19
CA ASP A 98 -2.66 4.90 0.08
C ASP A 98 -3.49 3.86 -0.70
N GLU A 99 -3.54 2.62 -0.21
CA GLU A 99 -4.33 1.53 -0.78
C GLU A 99 -5.81 1.79 -0.56
N THR A 100 -6.17 2.68 0.38
CA THR A 100 -7.53 3.20 0.44
C THR A 100 -7.91 4.00 -0.80
N GLN A 101 -6.98 4.28 -1.72
CA GLN A 101 -7.26 4.99 -2.95
C GLN A 101 -6.55 4.39 -4.18
N ALA A 102 -7.31 3.71 -5.04
CA ALA A 102 -6.82 3.33 -6.37
C ALA A 102 -7.22 4.37 -7.43
N THR A 103 -6.36 4.59 -8.43
CA THR A 103 -6.60 5.61 -9.47
C THR A 103 -6.88 4.99 -10.83
N ILE A 104 -7.88 5.55 -11.53
CA ILE A 104 -8.20 5.27 -12.92
C ILE A 104 -7.99 6.56 -13.72
N THR A 105 -7.10 6.52 -14.71
CA THR A 105 -6.88 7.64 -15.62
C THR A 105 -7.85 7.56 -16.79
N ILE A 106 -8.48 8.67 -17.15
CA ILE A 106 -9.25 8.79 -18.39
C ILE A 106 -8.34 9.44 -19.44
N SER A 107 -8.08 8.73 -20.54
CA SER A 107 -7.27 9.26 -21.65
C SER A 107 -7.58 8.57 -22.97
N SER A 108 -7.86 9.36 -24.00
CA SER A 108 -8.01 8.96 -25.40
C SER A 108 -6.77 8.27 -25.97
N VAL A 109 -5.56 8.67 -25.54
CA VAL A 109 -4.28 8.07 -25.99
C VAL A 109 -4.18 6.59 -25.62
N SER A 110 -4.83 6.20 -24.52
CA SER A 110 -4.84 4.83 -24.00
C SER A 110 -6.22 4.17 -24.12
N ASN A 111 -7.07 4.66 -25.03
CA ASN A 111 -8.41 4.14 -25.33
C ASN A 111 -9.38 4.11 -24.13
N GLY A 112 -9.40 5.18 -23.32
CA GLY A 112 -10.46 5.41 -22.33
C GLY A 112 -9.99 5.28 -20.88
N PHE A 113 -10.65 4.41 -20.11
CA PHE A 113 -10.32 4.19 -18.69
C PHE A 113 -9.10 3.28 -18.53
N VAL A 114 -8.11 3.73 -17.76
CA VAL A 114 -6.86 3.00 -17.52
C VAL A 114 -6.56 2.88 -16.04
N PRO A 115 -6.52 1.65 -15.49
CA PRO A 115 -6.82 0.39 -16.18
C PRO A 115 -8.33 0.28 -16.51
N PRO A 116 -8.72 -0.51 -17.55
CA PRO A 116 -10.13 -0.73 -17.87
C PRO A 116 -10.83 -1.67 -16.89
N SER A 117 -10.06 -2.46 -16.12
CA SER A 117 -10.56 -3.27 -15.01
C SER A 117 -9.59 -3.18 -13.85
N ILE A 118 -10.12 -3.00 -12.64
CA ILE A 118 -9.33 -3.01 -11.41
C ILE A 118 -10.02 -3.89 -10.36
N THR A 119 -9.21 -4.48 -9.48
CA THR A 119 -9.70 -5.18 -8.29
C THR A 119 -9.24 -4.39 -7.07
N ILE A 120 -10.16 -4.13 -6.14
CA ILE A 120 -9.93 -3.39 -4.90
C ILE A 120 -10.53 -4.15 -3.72
N GLN A 121 -10.05 -3.84 -2.52
CA GLN A 121 -10.61 -4.35 -1.28
C GLN A 121 -11.84 -3.51 -0.88
N LYS A 122 -12.77 -4.11 -0.14
CA LYS A 122 -13.92 -3.42 0.43
C LYS A 122 -13.45 -2.30 1.37
N GLY A 123 -14.01 -1.10 1.19
CA GLY A 123 -13.63 0.12 1.91
C GLY A 123 -12.60 0.96 1.17
N GLU A 124 -12.08 0.51 0.02
CA GLU A 124 -11.21 1.34 -0.82
C GLU A 124 -12.01 2.33 -1.68
N THR A 125 -11.35 3.42 -2.04
CA THR A 125 -11.84 4.51 -2.89
C THR A 125 -11.22 4.41 -4.27
N ILE A 126 -12.04 4.55 -5.32
CA ILE A 126 -11.51 4.80 -6.66
C ILE A 126 -11.50 6.30 -6.92
N VAL A 127 -10.40 6.81 -7.45
CA VAL A 127 -10.30 8.16 -8.02
C VAL A 127 -10.16 8.05 -9.53
N TRP A 128 -11.12 8.63 -10.24
CA TRP A 128 -10.98 8.86 -11.67
C TRP A 128 -10.41 10.24 -11.89
N THR A 129 -9.39 10.36 -12.75
CA THR A 129 -8.87 11.66 -13.17
C THR A 129 -8.94 11.78 -14.68
N ASN A 130 -9.58 12.85 -15.16
CA ASN A 130 -9.54 13.19 -16.58
C ASN A 130 -8.16 13.75 -16.95
N ARG A 131 -7.33 12.97 -17.66
CA ARG A 131 -6.03 13.42 -18.19
C ARG A 131 -6.07 13.62 -19.69
N ASP A 132 -7.26 13.61 -20.27
CA ASP A 132 -7.52 13.94 -21.66
C ASP A 132 -7.62 15.45 -21.85
N ILE A 133 -7.59 15.87 -23.12
CA ILE A 133 -7.93 17.24 -23.52
C ILE A 133 -9.44 17.43 -23.64
N ASP A 134 -10.16 16.33 -23.89
CA ASP A 134 -11.61 16.31 -24.00
C ASP A 134 -12.28 16.14 -22.65
N THR A 135 -13.57 16.47 -22.59
CA THR A 135 -14.39 16.30 -21.39
C THR A 135 -14.98 14.89 -21.34
N HIS A 136 -14.98 14.29 -20.16
CA HIS A 136 -15.47 12.92 -19.94
C HIS A 136 -16.36 12.86 -18.71
N ASN A 137 -17.00 11.72 -18.48
CA ASN A 137 -17.64 11.42 -17.20
C ASN A 137 -17.51 9.94 -16.84
N VAL A 138 -17.91 9.62 -15.61
CA VAL A 138 -17.97 8.28 -15.06
C VAL A 138 -19.40 8.06 -14.59
N THR A 139 -20.10 7.08 -15.17
CA THR A 139 -21.48 6.74 -14.81
C THR A 139 -21.58 5.24 -14.58
N GLY A 140 -21.95 4.84 -13.37
CA GLY A 140 -22.30 3.47 -12.99
C GLY A 140 -23.78 3.35 -12.64
N SER A 141 -24.18 2.20 -12.07
CA SER A 141 -25.58 1.94 -11.71
C SER A 141 -26.11 2.87 -10.62
N ASP A 142 -25.30 3.18 -9.62
CA ASP A 142 -25.67 3.94 -8.43
C ASP A 142 -24.78 5.18 -8.17
N PHE A 143 -23.95 5.55 -9.16
CA PHE A 143 -23.07 6.72 -9.06
C PHE A 143 -22.87 7.42 -10.41
N SER A 144 -22.66 8.74 -10.36
CA SER A 144 -22.28 9.54 -11.52
C SER A 144 -21.38 10.70 -11.07
N SER A 145 -20.31 10.95 -11.82
CA SER A 145 -19.39 12.06 -11.57
C SER A 145 -19.92 13.42 -12.04
N GLY A 146 -20.96 13.43 -12.88
CA GLY A 146 -21.20 14.57 -13.77
C GLY A 146 -20.03 14.79 -14.75
N THR A 147 -20.01 15.92 -15.44
CA THR A 147 -18.94 16.24 -16.40
C THR A 147 -17.61 16.54 -15.70
N LEU A 148 -16.55 15.86 -16.11
CA LEU A 148 -15.16 16.09 -15.71
C LEU A 148 -14.42 16.83 -16.83
N GLN A 149 -14.04 18.08 -16.55
CA GLN A 149 -13.13 18.86 -17.39
C GLN A 149 -11.70 18.28 -17.33
N PRO A 150 -10.80 18.65 -18.27
CA PRO A 150 -9.40 18.28 -18.19
C PRO A 150 -8.79 18.58 -16.81
N ASN A 151 -8.06 17.59 -16.28
CA ASN A 151 -7.46 17.54 -14.95
C ASN A 151 -8.42 17.48 -13.74
N GLN A 152 -9.74 17.47 -13.95
CA GLN A 152 -10.67 17.22 -12.86
C GLN A 152 -10.70 15.76 -12.45
N SER A 153 -11.05 15.53 -11.18
CA SER A 153 -11.15 14.19 -10.61
C SER A 153 -12.49 13.99 -9.92
N TYR A 154 -12.93 12.74 -9.88
CA TYR A 154 -14.07 12.25 -9.12
C TYR A 154 -13.62 11.07 -8.27
N SER A 155 -14.13 10.96 -7.05
CA SER A 155 -13.80 9.85 -6.16
C SER A 155 -15.05 9.17 -5.63
N ARG A 156 -14.95 7.86 -5.39
CA ARG A 156 -16.01 7.05 -4.77
C ARG A 156 -15.44 5.93 -3.93
N GLU A 157 -15.89 5.82 -2.68
CA GLU A 157 -15.64 4.69 -1.80
C GLU A 157 -16.57 3.52 -2.11
N PHE A 158 -16.04 2.30 -2.12
CA PHE A 158 -16.77 1.06 -2.40
C PHE A 158 -16.85 0.19 -1.13
N THR A 159 -17.99 0.25 -0.44
CA THR A 159 -18.17 -0.41 0.87
C THR A 159 -18.87 -1.76 0.80
N SER A 160 -19.18 -2.25 -0.40
CA SER A 160 -19.82 -3.55 -0.62
C SER A 160 -19.06 -4.34 -1.67
N THR A 161 -18.88 -5.64 -1.43
CA THR A 161 -18.26 -6.56 -2.39
C THR A 161 -19.14 -6.74 -3.63
N GLY A 162 -18.53 -6.90 -4.80
CA GLY A 162 -19.26 -7.11 -6.05
C GLY A 162 -18.54 -6.57 -7.27
N SER A 163 -19.15 -6.74 -8.44
CA SER A 163 -18.67 -6.15 -9.70
C SER A 163 -19.48 -4.89 -10.01
N TYR A 164 -18.79 -3.80 -10.28
CA TYR A 164 -19.35 -2.50 -10.61
C TYR A 164 -18.91 -2.11 -12.01
N ASP A 165 -19.80 -2.31 -12.98
CA ASP A 165 -19.60 -1.85 -14.35
C ASP A 165 -19.99 -0.36 -14.46
N TYR A 166 -19.20 0.38 -15.24
CA TYR A 166 -19.44 1.80 -15.49
C TYR A 166 -18.96 2.18 -16.90
N ASN A 167 -19.41 3.34 -17.37
CA ASN A 167 -19.06 3.87 -18.69
C ASN A 167 -18.95 5.40 -18.71
N CYS A 168 -18.41 5.94 -19.80
CA CYS A 168 -18.59 7.34 -20.18
C CYS A 168 -19.91 7.47 -20.95
N SER A 169 -20.77 8.42 -20.61
CA SER A 169 -22.02 8.66 -21.33
C SER A 169 -21.82 9.54 -22.58
N ILE A 170 -20.67 10.21 -22.69
CA ILE A 170 -20.29 11.06 -23.83
C ILE A 170 -19.68 10.18 -24.94
N GLU A 171 -18.82 9.24 -24.56
CA GLU A 171 -18.13 8.30 -25.45
C GLU A 171 -18.54 6.85 -25.12
N PRO A 172 -19.58 6.29 -25.77
CA PRO A 172 -20.19 5.02 -25.38
C PRO A 172 -19.28 3.78 -25.49
N SER A 173 -18.16 3.90 -26.22
CA SER A 173 -17.15 2.85 -26.34
C SER A 173 -16.32 2.68 -25.06
N MET A 174 -16.24 3.71 -24.21
CA MET A 174 -15.46 3.70 -22.99
C MET A 174 -16.22 2.99 -21.87
N LYS A 175 -15.72 1.84 -21.47
CA LYS A 175 -16.27 1.00 -20.39
C LYS A 175 -15.16 0.63 -19.41
N GLY A 176 -15.53 0.50 -18.14
CA GLY A 176 -14.66 -0.07 -17.14
C GLY A 176 -15.41 -0.89 -16.10
N THR A 177 -14.67 -1.69 -15.35
CA THR A 177 -15.19 -2.57 -14.32
C THR A 177 -14.34 -2.48 -13.06
N ILE A 178 -14.99 -2.36 -11.91
CA ILE A 178 -14.34 -2.44 -10.59
C ILE A 178 -14.85 -3.70 -9.89
N ASN A 179 -13.91 -4.57 -9.52
CA ASN A 179 -14.20 -5.76 -8.71
C ASN A 179 -13.83 -5.45 -7.26
N VAL A 180 -14.82 -5.48 -6.37
CA VAL A 180 -14.63 -5.26 -4.94
C VAL A 180 -14.67 -6.61 -4.25
N VAL A 181 -13.55 -6.97 -3.62
CA VAL A 181 -13.37 -8.21 -2.86
C VAL A 181 -13.24 -7.89 -1.36
N ASP A 182 -13.38 -8.90 -0.51
CA ASP A 182 -13.10 -8.76 0.93
C ASP A 182 -11.60 -8.60 1.23
#